data_AF-A0A7S1ZDI3-F1
#
_entry.id   AF-A0A7S1ZDI3-F1
#
_cell.length_a   1.000
_cell.length_b   1.000
_cell.length_c   1.000
_cell.angle_alpha   90.00
_cell.angle_beta   90.00
_cell.angle_gamma   90.00
#
_symmetry.space_group_name_H-M   'P 1'
#
loop_
_entity.id
_entity.type
_entity.pdbx_description
1 polymer ?
#
loop_
_entity_poly.entity_id
_entity_poly.type
_entity_poly.pdbx_seq_one_letter_code
_entity_poly.pdbx_strand_id
1 'polypeptide(L)'
;KASLVRQGRLFKLAVPGLAEGRPSVLRGDTVIVKLNGRGYFGRVETTRLEEVLLDFRPKFAQNYQQGIDTVDVRFTFSRTIFRTSHAGVSKALKSMGKQMLFPDLRNIVESPEEALARNIIAPLRWANRSLNPEQQKAVECILKGSEQIPY
;
A
#
# COMPACT_ATOMS: atom_id res chain seq x y z
N LYS A 1 3.60 -21.14 -22.18
CA LYS A 1 2.76 -20.11 -22.86
C LYS A 1 1.35 -20.22 -22.31
N ALA A 2 0.67 -19.11 -22.06
CA ALA A 2 -0.65 -19.05 -21.43
C ALA A 2 -1.65 -18.32 -22.32
N SER A 3 -2.94 -18.60 -22.10
CA SER A 3 -4.05 -17.90 -22.76
C SER A 3 -4.76 -17.02 -21.75
N LEU A 4 -5.20 -15.84 -22.19
CA LEU A 4 -5.93 -14.89 -21.37
C LEU A 4 -7.40 -14.90 -21.77
N VAL A 5 -8.29 -14.86 -20.78
CA VAL A 5 -9.74 -14.78 -21.01
C VAL A 5 -10.21 -13.38 -20.66
N ARG A 6 -10.89 -12.70 -21.59
CA ARG A 6 -11.39 -11.34 -21.37
C ARG A 6 -12.56 -11.37 -20.39
N GLN A 7 -12.49 -10.53 -19.36
CA GLN A 7 -13.54 -10.35 -18.36
C GLN A 7 -13.82 -8.85 -18.21
N GLY A 8 -14.73 -8.34 -19.03
CA GLY A 8 -14.97 -6.90 -19.16
C GLY A 8 -13.72 -6.17 -19.66
N ARG A 9 -13.19 -5.25 -18.84
CA ARG A 9 -11.95 -4.50 -19.11
C ARG A 9 -10.68 -5.29 -18.75
N LEU A 10 -10.81 -6.31 -17.91
CA LEU A 10 -9.69 -7.07 -17.36
C LEU A 10 -9.44 -8.36 -18.14
N PHE A 11 -8.28 -8.95 -17.91
CA PHE A 11 -7.84 -10.21 -18.49
C PHE A 11 -7.59 -11.21 -17.38
N LYS A 12 -8.28 -12.33 -17.45
CA LYS A 12 -8.16 -13.44 -16.52
C LYS A 12 -7.06 -14.38 -16.97
N LEU A 13 -6.16 -14.72 -16.06
CA LEU A 13 -5.09 -15.69 -16.27
C LEU A 13 -5.18 -16.76 -15.18
N ALA A 14 -5.24 -18.03 -15.59
CA ALA A 14 -5.11 -19.15 -14.68
C ALA A 14 -3.65 -19.30 -14.24
N VAL A 15 -3.43 -19.41 -12.94
CA VAL A 15 -2.11 -19.58 -12.32
C VAL A 15 -2.23 -20.72 -11.29
N PRO A 16 -1.96 -21.97 -11.70
CA PRO A 16 -1.96 -23.10 -10.78
C PRO A 16 -0.96 -22.89 -9.64
N GLY A 17 -1.31 -23.29 -8.42
CA GLY A 17 -0.44 -23.14 -7.24
C GLY A 17 -0.41 -21.74 -6.60
N LEU A 18 -1.22 -20.80 -7.12
CA LEU A 18 -1.32 -19.44 -6.57
C LEU A 18 -1.82 -19.43 -5.12
N ALA A 19 -2.79 -20.30 -4.78
CA ALA A 19 -3.30 -20.47 -3.41
C ALA A 19 -2.22 -20.91 -2.42
N GLU A 20 -1.21 -21.64 -2.90
CA GLU A 20 -0.06 -22.11 -2.11
C GLU A 20 1.03 -21.04 -1.97
N GLY A 21 0.79 -19.83 -2.50
CA GLY A 21 1.75 -18.73 -2.52
C GLY A 21 2.87 -18.89 -3.54
N ARG A 22 2.75 -19.83 -4.50
CA ARG A 22 3.78 -20.13 -5.50
C ARG A 22 3.16 -20.21 -6.91
N PRO A 23 3.23 -19.13 -7.70
CA PRO A 23 4.00 -17.90 -7.49
C PRO A 23 3.33 -16.93 -6.50
N SER A 24 4.14 -16.18 -5.74
CA SER A 24 3.65 -15.10 -4.89
C SER A 24 3.30 -13.90 -5.77
N VAL A 25 2.01 -13.69 -5.99
CA VAL A 25 1.48 -12.57 -6.77
C VAL A 25 0.54 -11.77 -5.88
N LEU A 26 0.72 -10.45 -5.83
CA LEU A 26 -0.12 -9.57 -5.04
C LEU A 26 -0.81 -8.52 -5.93
N ARG A 27 -1.92 -7.99 -5.42
CA ARG A 27 -2.56 -6.83 -6.03
C ARG A 27 -1.55 -5.68 -6.14
N GLY A 28 -1.48 -5.09 -7.33
CA GLY A 28 -0.58 -3.99 -7.66
C GLY A 28 0.77 -4.42 -8.27
N ASP A 29 1.10 -5.72 -8.28
CA ASP A 29 2.29 -6.22 -8.93
C ASP A 29 2.27 -5.97 -10.43
N THR A 30 3.47 -5.84 -11.00
CA THR A 30 3.63 -5.60 -12.44
C THR A 30 3.69 -6.93 -13.17
N VAL A 31 2.86 -7.09 -14.19
CA VAL A 31 2.91 -8.24 -15.08
C VAL A 31 3.46 -7.81 -16.45
N ILE A 32 4.35 -8.61 -17.00
CA ILE A 32 4.91 -8.43 -18.33
C ILE A 32 4.42 -9.59 -19.19
N VAL A 33 3.75 -9.27 -20.29
CA VAL A 33 3.22 -10.24 -21.24
C VAL A 33 3.91 -10.08 -22.58
N LYS A 34 4.46 -11.15 -23.13
CA LYS A 34 4.99 -11.15 -24.50
C LYS A 34 3.97 -11.76 -25.46
N LEU A 35 3.53 -10.97 -26.44
CA LEU A 35 2.65 -11.36 -27.53
C LEU A 35 3.41 -11.13 -28.85
N ASN A 36 3.60 -12.18 -29.66
CA ASN A 36 4.27 -12.11 -30.97
C ASN A 36 5.61 -11.34 -30.93
N GLY A 37 6.43 -11.62 -29.90
CA GLY A 37 7.73 -10.98 -29.68
C GLY A 37 7.68 -9.59 -29.05
N ARG A 38 6.50 -8.97 -28.93
CA ARG A 38 6.32 -7.64 -28.31
C ARG A 38 5.93 -7.76 -26.84
N GLY A 39 6.62 -7.02 -25.98
CA GLY A 39 6.34 -6.95 -24.55
C GLY A 39 5.29 -5.89 -24.21
N TYR A 40 4.32 -6.25 -23.38
CA TYR A 40 3.26 -5.39 -22.88
C TYR A 40 3.26 -5.41 -21.36
N PHE A 41 3.17 -4.22 -20.76
CA PHE A 41 3.04 -4.07 -19.31
C PHE A 41 1.57 -4.05 -18.90
N GLY A 42 1.28 -4.78 -17.85
CA GLY A 42 0.02 -4.75 -17.12
C GLY A 42 0.23 -4.72 -15.62
N ARG A 43 -0.88 -4.73 -14.89
CA ARG A 43 -0.89 -4.76 -13.43
C ARG A 43 -1.87 -5.81 -12.92
N VAL A 44 -1.53 -6.46 -11.82
CA VAL A 44 -2.45 -7.36 -11.12
C VAL A 44 -3.48 -6.50 -10.38
N GLU A 45 -4.76 -6.60 -10.75
CA GLU A 45 -5.85 -5.88 -10.09
C GLU A 45 -6.45 -6.71 -8.95
N THR A 46 -6.54 -8.03 -9.15
CA THR A 46 -7.12 -8.94 -8.15
C THR A 46 -6.47 -10.31 -8.23
N THR A 47 -6.16 -10.88 -7.08
CA THR A 47 -5.74 -12.27 -6.90
C THR A 47 -6.90 -13.08 -6.35
N ARG A 48 -7.15 -14.26 -6.94
CA ARG A 48 -8.10 -15.27 -6.47
C ARG A 48 -7.33 -16.57 -6.20
N LEU A 49 -8.05 -17.65 -5.87
CA LEU A 49 -7.45 -18.93 -5.47
C LEU A 49 -6.44 -19.47 -6.51
N GLU A 50 -6.84 -19.55 -7.77
CA GLU A 50 -6.02 -20.10 -8.86
C GLU A 50 -6.00 -19.20 -10.11
N GLU A 51 -6.43 -17.96 -9.97
CA GLU A 51 -6.52 -17.03 -11.08
C GLU A 51 -6.19 -15.60 -10.66
N VAL A 52 -5.65 -14.84 -11.61
CA VAL A 52 -5.40 -13.41 -11.45
C VAL A 52 -6.19 -12.63 -12.49
N LEU A 53 -6.69 -11.47 -12.07
CA LEU A 53 -7.24 -10.46 -12.97
C LEU A 53 -6.17 -9.41 -13.24
N LEU A 54 -5.86 -9.25 -14.52
CA LEU A 54 -4.81 -8.39 -15.02
C LEU A 54 -5.43 -7.21 -15.76
N ASP A 55 -4.94 -6.02 -15.47
CA ASP A 55 -5.25 -4.80 -16.20
C ASP A 55 -4.11 -4.47 -17.16
N PHE A 56 -4.44 -4.21 -18.43
CA PHE A 56 -3.49 -3.84 -19.45
C PHE A 56 -3.85 -2.50 -20.10
N ARG A 57 -2.82 -1.83 -20.61
CA ARG A 57 -3.03 -0.62 -21.44
C ARG A 57 -3.84 -0.98 -22.70
N PRO A 58 -4.63 -0.03 -23.26
CA PRO A 58 -5.50 -0.29 -24.42
C PRO A 58 -4.80 -0.94 -25.62
N LYS A 59 -3.51 -0.60 -25.86
CA LYS A 59 -2.70 -1.18 -26.94
C LYS A 59 -2.60 -2.71 -26.88
N PHE A 60 -2.55 -3.30 -25.70
CA PHE A 60 -2.56 -4.77 -25.58
C PHE A 60 -3.93 -5.33 -25.90
N ALA A 61 -4.99 -4.72 -25.33
CA ALA A 61 -6.35 -5.19 -25.48
C ALA A 61 -6.89 -5.11 -26.93
N GLN A 62 -6.32 -4.24 -27.77
CA GLN A 62 -6.62 -4.14 -29.20
C GLN A 62 -5.90 -5.20 -30.03
N ASN A 63 -4.71 -5.62 -29.61
CA ASN A 63 -3.86 -6.54 -30.38
C ASN A 63 -4.06 -8.00 -30.00
N TYR A 64 -4.56 -8.28 -28.80
CA TYR A 64 -4.74 -9.64 -28.31
C TYR A 64 -6.05 -10.26 -28.80
N GLN A 65 -5.96 -11.39 -29.49
CA GLN A 65 -7.09 -12.19 -29.95
C GLN A 65 -7.29 -13.42 -29.05
N GLN A 66 -8.31 -13.36 -28.20
CA GLN A 66 -8.66 -14.48 -27.32
C GLN A 66 -8.97 -15.74 -28.13
N GLY A 67 -8.42 -16.88 -27.69
CA GLY A 67 -8.62 -18.19 -28.33
C GLY A 67 -7.66 -18.48 -29.49
N ILE A 68 -6.96 -17.47 -30.01
CA ILE A 68 -5.95 -17.61 -31.06
C ILE A 68 -4.56 -17.37 -30.47
N ASP A 69 -4.41 -16.26 -29.74
CA ASP A 69 -3.12 -15.83 -29.22
C ASP A 69 -2.75 -16.52 -27.91
N THR A 70 -1.48 -16.94 -27.84
CA THR A 70 -0.83 -17.38 -26.61
C THR A 70 0.31 -16.44 -26.24
N VAL A 71 0.51 -16.24 -24.95
CA VAL A 71 1.47 -15.27 -24.43
C VAL A 71 2.45 -15.89 -23.45
N ASP A 72 3.62 -15.28 -23.31
CA ASP A 72 4.54 -15.57 -22.21
C ASP A 72 4.31 -14.55 -21.09
N VAL A 73 4.09 -15.02 -19.87
CA VAL A 73 3.71 -14.19 -18.72
C VAL A 73 4.81 -14.22 -17.67
N ARG A 74 5.24 -13.04 -17.25
CA ARG A 74 6.21 -12.86 -16.17
C ARG A 74 5.66 -11.87 -15.15
N PHE A 75 5.51 -12.34 -13.91
CA PHE A 75 5.23 -11.47 -12.77
C PHE A 75 6.52 -10.84 -12.27
N THR A 76 6.41 -9.58 -11.85
CA THR A 76 7.50 -8.80 -11.26
C THR A 76 6.97 -8.00 -10.09
N PHE A 77 7.68 -8.02 -8.98
CA PHE A 77 7.30 -7.27 -7.79
C PHE A 77 7.28 -5.76 -8.08
N SER A 78 6.35 -5.05 -7.44
CA SER A 78 6.27 -3.60 -7.55
C SER A 78 7.51 -2.91 -6.95
N ARG A 79 8.36 -2.32 -7.79
CA ARG A 79 9.49 -1.48 -7.34
C ARG A 79 9.04 -0.19 -6.65
N THR A 80 7.78 0.21 -6.81
CA THR A 80 7.24 1.46 -6.26
C THR A 80 7.36 1.51 -4.75
N ILE A 81 7.02 0.43 -4.05
CA ILE A 81 7.06 0.38 -2.58
C ILE A 81 8.48 0.69 -2.10
N PHE A 82 9.47 -0.04 -2.62
CA PHE A 82 10.87 0.18 -2.26
C PHE A 82 11.33 1.59 -2.60
N ARG A 83 11.03 2.10 -3.79
CA ARG A 83 11.44 3.46 -4.19
C ARG A 83 10.84 4.53 -3.30
N THR A 84 9.57 4.40 -2.95
CA THR A 84 8.88 5.33 -2.05
C THR A 84 9.47 5.28 -0.65
N SER A 85 9.73 4.09 -0.10
CA SER A 85 10.35 3.94 1.22
C SER A 85 11.76 4.54 1.24
N HIS A 86 12.60 4.25 0.25
CA HIS A 86 13.95 4.82 0.16
C HIS A 86 13.89 6.35 0.03
N ALA A 87 13.01 6.87 -0.83
CA ALA A 87 12.82 8.31 -0.97
C ALA A 87 12.33 8.97 0.33
N GLY A 88 11.46 8.31 1.07
CA GLY A 88 11.00 8.73 2.40
C GLY A 88 12.17 8.83 3.37
N VAL A 89 12.96 7.77 3.53
CA VAL A 89 14.14 7.75 4.41
C VAL A 89 15.17 8.82 4.02
N SER A 90 15.47 8.97 2.71
CA SER A 90 16.42 9.98 2.23
C SER A 90 15.97 11.42 2.50
N LYS A 91 14.66 11.67 2.57
CA LYS A 91 14.10 13.00 2.84
C LYS A 91 13.83 13.25 4.32
N ALA A 92 13.49 12.20 5.07
CA ALA A 92 12.99 12.28 6.44
C ALA A 92 13.85 13.18 7.33
N LEU A 93 15.18 12.96 7.36
CA LEU A 93 16.07 13.72 8.22
C LEU A 93 16.11 15.22 7.86
N LYS A 94 15.98 15.55 6.57
CA LYS A 94 15.98 16.93 6.08
C LYS A 94 14.65 17.63 6.29
N SER A 95 13.53 16.91 6.17
CA SER A 95 12.19 17.50 6.25
C SER A 95 11.61 17.57 7.66
N MET A 96 11.94 16.61 8.52
CA MET A 96 11.35 16.47 9.86
C MET A 96 12.34 16.75 11.00
N GLY A 97 13.64 16.65 10.73
CA GLY A 97 14.69 16.79 11.74
C GLY A 97 14.82 15.57 12.66
N LYS A 98 15.98 15.44 13.32
CA LYS A 98 16.31 14.28 14.16
C LYS A 98 15.38 14.12 15.37
N GLN A 99 15.00 15.23 16.00
CA GLN A 99 14.20 15.22 17.22
C GLN A 99 12.78 14.71 17.01
N MET A 100 12.19 14.95 15.83
CA MET A 100 10.86 14.45 15.50
C MET A 100 10.90 12.95 15.12
N LEU A 101 11.96 12.50 14.44
CA LEU A 101 12.11 11.11 14.01
C LEU A 101 12.58 10.17 15.13
N PHE A 102 13.40 10.69 16.03
CA PHE A 102 14.03 9.98 17.14
C PHE A 102 13.90 10.85 18.40
N PRO A 103 12.68 10.97 18.95
CA PRO A 103 12.45 11.77 20.14
C PRO A 103 13.23 11.19 21.33
N ASP A 104 13.97 12.05 22.03
CA ASP A 104 14.61 11.73 23.31
C ASP A 104 13.65 12.17 24.41
N LEU A 105 13.41 11.33 25.42
CA LEU A 105 12.49 11.60 26.54
C LEU A 105 12.77 12.95 27.23
N ARG A 106 13.99 13.46 27.13
CA ARG A 106 14.42 14.75 27.70
C ARG A 106 14.02 15.98 26.88
N ASN A 107 13.71 15.81 25.58
CA ASN A 107 13.36 16.89 24.64
C ASN A 107 11.85 16.99 24.37
N ILE A 108 11.05 16.12 24.97
CA ILE A 108 9.57 16.09 24.86
C ILE A 108 8.93 16.80 26.07
N VAL A 109 9.76 17.40 26.95
CA VAL A 109 9.29 18.24 28.04
C VAL A 109 8.75 19.54 27.43
N GLU A 110 7.44 19.66 27.42
CA GLU A 110 6.69 20.83 26.96
C GLU A 110 7.30 22.10 27.57
N SER A 111 7.61 23.09 26.74
CA SER A 111 7.63 24.45 27.29
C SER A 111 6.18 24.75 27.75
N PRO A 112 5.99 25.38 28.93
CA PRO A 112 4.65 25.75 29.40
C PRO A 112 3.85 26.59 28.38
N GLU A 113 4.53 27.27 27.45
CA GLU A 113 3.93 28.06 26.38
C GLU A 113 3.29 27.20 25.27
N GLU A 114 3.86 26.04 24.92
CA GLU A 114 3.33 25.12 23.90
C GLU A 114 2.14 24.29 24.43
N ALA A 115 2.15 23.94 25.72
CA ALA A 115 1.01 23.33 26.40
C ALA A 115 -0.19 24.29 26.48
N LEU A 116 0.07 25.59 26.69
CA LEU A 116 -0.95 26.64 26.74
C LEU A 116 -1.57 26.93 25.37
N ALA A 117 -0.81 26.82 24.27
CA ALA A 117 -1.33 26.92 22.91
C ALA A 117 -2.25 25.74 22.53
N ARG A 118 -2.08 24.58 23.17
CA ARG A 118 -2.91 23.38 23.00
C ARG A 118 -4.16 23.31 23.91
N ASN A 119 -4.48 24.38 24.65
CA ASN A 119 -5.73 24.51 25.44
C ASN A 119 -7.03 24.56 24.59
N ILE A 120 -7.01 23.94 23.40
CA ILE A 120 -8.20 23.58 22.61
C ILE A 120 -8.65 22.20 23.08
N ILE A 121 -9.07 22.06 24.34
CA ILE A 121 -9.82 20.86 24.73
C ILE A 121 -11.12 21.31 25.37
N ALA A 122 -12.01 21.82 24.53
CA ALA A 122 -13.44 21.59 24.74
C ALA A 122 -13.65 20.08 24.97
N PRO A 123 -14.63 19.65 25.78
CA PRO A 123 -14.86 18.22 26.04
C PRO A 123 -14.93 17.47 24.71
N LEU A 124 -14.02 16.50 24.53
CA LEU A 124 -13.91 15.73 23.30
C LEU A 124 -15.24 15.02 23.03
N ARG A 125 -15.85 15.34 21.90
CA ARG A 125 -17.03 14.62 21.43
C ARG A 125 -16.57 13.36 20.72
N TRP A 126 -16.60 12.25 21.44
CA TRP A 126 -16.21 10.95 20.89
C TRP A 126 -17.16 10.52 19.77
N ALA A 127 -16.63 10.46 18.54
CA ALA A 127 -17.38 9.95 17.38
C ALA A 127 -17.72 8.46 17.55
N ASN A 128 -16.76 7.67 18.06
CA ASN A 128 -17.00 6.31 18.49
C ASN A 128 -17.28 6.27 20.00
N ARG A 129 -18.48 5.82 20.38
CA ARG A 129 -18.90 5.72 21.79
C ARG A 129 -18.51 4.39 22.46
N SER A 130 -17.96 3.43 21.71
CA SER A 130 -17.55 2.13 22.22
C SER A 130 -16.04 2.03 22.49
N LEU A 131 -15.34 3.17 22.59
CA LEU A 131 -13.91 3.17 22.91
C LEU A 131 -13.70 2.80 24.39
N ASN A 132 -12.74 1.91 24.65
CA ASN A 132 -12.34 1.59 26.01
C ASN A 132 -11.53 2.74 26.65
N PRO A 133 -11.35 2.75 27.98
CA PRO A 133 -10.62 3.82 28.68
C PRO A 133 -9.19 4.03 28.16
N GLU A 134 -8.51 2.96 27.76
CA GLU A 134 -7.12 3.00 27.26
C GLU A 134 -7.03 3.69 25.89
N GLN A 135 -7.99 3.42 25.00
CA GLN A 135 -8.12 4.07 23.70
C GLN A 135 -8.45 5.55 23.84
N GLN A 136 -9.36 5.90 24.76
CA GLN A 136 -9.69 7.31 25.04
C GLN A 136 -8.46 8.06 25.54
N LYS A 137 -7.73 7.48 26.50
CA LYS A 137 -6.48 8.04 27.01
C LYS A 137 -5.43 8.20 25.91
N ALA A 138 -5.27 7.22 25.02
CA ALA A 138 -4.32 7.32 23.90
C ALA A 138 -4.63 8.50 22.97
N VAL A 139 -5.91 8.73 22.64
CA VAL A 139 -6.33 9.88 21.81
C VAL A 139 -6.05 11.19 22.51
N GLU A 140 -6.38 11.29 23.81
CA GLU A 140 -6.07 12.48 24.59
C GLU A 140 -4.56 12.77 24.64
N CYS A 141 -3.73 11.73 24.82
CA CYS A 141 -2.28 11.87 24.84
C CYS A 141 -1.72 12.35 23.50
N ILE A 142 -2.21 11.84 22.37
CA ILE A 142 -1.82 12.31 21.04
C ILE A 142 -2.20 13.79 20.84
N LEU A 143 -3.40 14.19 21.26
CA LEU A 143 -3.87 15.58 21.14
C LEU A 143 -3.07 16.55 22.03
N LYS A 144 -2.74 16.10 23.24
CA LYS A 144 -1.89 16.85 24.18
C LYS A 144 -0.41 16.82 23.77
N GLY A 145 -0.01 15.93 22.87
CA GLY A 145 1.41 15.69 22.56
C GLY A 145 2.20 15.10 23.73
N SER A 146 1.51 14.42 24.66
CA SER A 146 2.08 13.87 25.90
C SER A 146 2.30 12.36 25.79
N GLU A 147 3.36 11.85 26.41
CA GLU A 147 3.76 10.43 26.33
C GLU A 147 3.14 9.50 27.39
N GLN A 148 2.04 9.84 28.06
CA GLN A 148 1.38 8.87 28.97
C GLN A 148 0.62 7.78 28.19
N ILE A 149 1.34 6.99 27.41
CA ILE A 149 0.82 5.81 26.72
C ILE A 149 0.50 4.76 27.80
N PRO A 150 -0.74 4.30 27.91
CA PRO A 150 -1.13 3.29 28.90
C PRO A 150 -0.65 1.91 28.45
N TYR A 151 0.60 1.56 28.74
CA TYR A 151 1.09 0.18 28.79
C TYR A 151 2.12 0.05 29.90
#